data_AF-A0A2E0IXK9-F1
#
_entry.id   AF-A0A2E0IXK9-F1
#
_cell.length_a   1.000
_cell.length_b   1.000
_cell.length_c   1.000
_cell.angle_alpha   90.00
_cell.angle_beta   90.00
_cell.angle_gamma   90.00
#
_symmetry.space_group_name_H-M   'P 1'
#
loop_
_entity.id
_entity.type
_entity.pdbx_description
1 polymer ?
#
loop_
_entity_poly.entity_id
_entity_poly.type
_entity_poly.pdbx_seq_one_letter_code
_entity_poly.pdbx_strand_id
1 'polypeptide(L)'
;MSHSDDATPGHAPTARGYVMGYLAALVLTLIPFGAVYYDLMSQGAILLVIAITAVLQLGVHLRFFLHLDMSQEQRWNTISVLFSVFTMFVMVGGTLWLFYSLYARHMMIGY
;
A
#
# COMPACT_ATOMS: atom_id res chain seq x y z
N MET A 1 -12.70 41.87 35.60
CA MET A 1 -11.41 42.00 34.88
C MET A 1 -11.49 41.11 33.66
N SER A 2 -11.59 41.71 32.47
CA SER A 2 -11.45 41.02 31.18
C SER A 2 -9.96 40.94 30.83
N HIS A 3 -9.47 39.74 30.61
CA HIS A 3 -8.19 39.39 29.98
C HIS A 3 -8.28 37.88 29.78
N SER A 4 -8.05 37.27 28.63
CA SER A 4 -7.86 37.68 27.25
C SER A 4 -7.80 36.33 26.54
N ASP A 5 -8.65 36.11 25.54
CA ASP A 5 -8.58 34.93 24.70
C ASP A 5 -7.26 34.96 23.92
N ASP A 6 -6.24 34.27 24.44
CA ASP A 6 -5.03 33.95 23.69
C ASP A 6 -5.40 32.93 22.61
N ALA A 7 -5.94 33.45 21.50
CA ALA A 7 -6.05 32.79 20.22
C ALA A 7 -4.64 32.52 19.68
N THR A 8 -4.02 31.44 20.15
CA THR A 8 -2.76 30.94 19.60
C THR A 8 -3.02 30.40 18.18
N PRO A 9 -2.32 30.87 17.14
CA PRO A 9 -2.57 30.45 15.77
C PRO A 9 -2.08 29.02 15.51
N GLY A 10 -2.97 28.18 14.96
CA GLY A 10 -2.63 27.34 13.82
C GLY A 10 -1.71 26.13 14.01
N HIS A 11 -1.78 25.41 15.13
CA HIS A 11 -1.26 24.03 15.17
C HIS A 11 -2.44 23.07 15.08
N ALA A 12 -2.80 22.70 13.85
CA ALA A 12 -3.66 21.56 13.57
C ALA A 12 -2.79 20.32 13.30
N PRO A 13 -2.35 19.57 14.34
CA PRO A 13 -1.68 18.30 14.15
C PRO A 13 -2.73 17.26 13.81
N THR A 14 -2.96 16.96 12.52
CA THR A 14 -3.37 15.62 12.00
C THR A 14 -3.81 15.62 10.55
N ALA A 15 -4.46 16.67 10.02
CA ALA A 15 -5.00 16.62 8.66
C ALA A 15 -3.92 16.54 7.56
N ARG A 16 -2.79 17.22 7.75
CA ARG A 16 -1.73 17.35 6.73
C ARG A 16 -1.06 16.02 6.38
N GLY A 17 -0.88 15.12 7.35
CA GLY A 17 -0.26 13.81 7.14
C GLY A 17 -1.13 12.85 6.33
N TYR A 18 -2.42 12.79 6.66
CA TYR A 18 -3.40 12.01 5.89
C TYR A 18 -3.57 12.53 4.47
N VAL A 19 -3.61 13.85 4.29
CA VAL A 19 -3.72 14.47 2.95
C VAL A 19 -2.49 14.21 2.10
N MET A 20 -1.28 14.25 2.68
CA MET A 20 -0.04 13.92 1.97
C MET A 20 0.00 12.44 1.53
N GLY A 21 -0.45 11.53 2.39
CA GLY A 21 -0.56 10.10 2.08
C GLY A 21 -1.59 9.81 1.00
N TYR A 22 -2.73 10.49 1.08
CA TYR A 22 -3.77 10.42 0.05
C TYR A 22 -3.27 10.91 -1.31
N LEU A 23 -2.57 12.05 -1.34
CA LEU A 23 -1.94 12.57 -2.57
C LEU A 23 -0.89 11.61 -3.12
N ALA A 24 -0.03 11.04 -2.27
CA ALA A 24 0.97 10.06 -2.69
C ALA A 24 0.30 8.82 -3.30
N ALA A 25 -0.74 8.29 -2.66
CA ALA A 25 -1.51 7.14 -3.15
C ALA A 25 -2.23 7.45 -4.49
N LEU A 26 -2.71 8.68 -4.66
CA LEU A 26 -3.39 9.15 -5.87
C LEU A 26 -2.44 9.32 -7.05
N VAL A 27 -1.25 9.89 -6.81
CA VAL A 27 -0.19 9.97 -7.84
C VAL A 27 0.25 8.57 -8.24
N LEU A 28 0.42 7.67 -7.27
CA LEU A 28 0.81 6.29 -7.56
C LEU A 28 -0.23 5.57 -8.40
N THR A 29 -1.54 5.75 -8.16
CA THR A 29 -2.57 5.10 -8.99
C THR A 29 -2.69 5.71 -10.37
N LEU A 30 -2.42 7.01 -10.53
CA LEU A 30 -2.43 7.66 -11.84
C LEU A 30 -1.34 7.11 -12.78
N ILE A 31 -0.19 6.68 -12.25
CA ILE A 31 0.92 6.13 -13.06
C ILE A 31 0.50 4.88 -13.87
N PRO A 32 0.03 3.77 -13.26
CA PRO A 32 -0.39 2.59 -14.00
C PRO A 32 -1.65 2.84 -14.84
N PHE A 33 -2.59 3.68 -14.36
CA PHE A 33 -3.78 4.02 -15.14
C PHE A 33 -3.42 4.79 -16.41
N GLY A 34 -2.51 5.77 -16.31
CA GLY A 34 -1.98 6.49 -17.46
C GLY A 34 -1.20 5.56 -18.39
N ALA A 35 -0.34 4.70 -17.84
CA ALA A 35 0.42 3.73 -18.62
C ALA A 35 -0.48 2.80 -19.46
N VAL A 36 -1.59 2.34 -18.90
CA VAL A 36 -2.59 1.51 -19.60
C VAL A 36 -3.41 2.34 -20.59
N TYR A 37 -3.86 3.54 -20.21
CA TYR A 37 -4.77 4.35 -21.02
C TYR A 37 -4.13 4.84 -22.33
N TYR A 38 -2.87 5.27 -22.27
CA TYR A 38 -2.16 5.77 -23.45
C TYR A 38 -1.39 4.68 -24.20
N ASP A 39 -1.48 3.41 -23.76
CA ASP A 39 -0.76 2.27 -24.34
C ASP A 39 0.73 2.57 -24.62
N LEU A 40 1.39 3.24 -23.67
CA LEU A 40 2.72 3.83 -23.89
C LEU A 40 3.83 2.79 -24.11
N MET A 41 3.59 1.52 -23.74
CA MET A 41 4.60 0.46 -23.71
C MET A 41 4.01 -0.89 -24.14
N SER A 42 4.86 -1.89 -24.36
CA SER A 42 4.39 -3.25 -24.61
C SER A 42 3.59 -3.80 -23.42
N GLN A 43 2.64 -4.70 -23.69
CA GLN A 43 1.77 -5.31 -22.67
C GLN A 43 2.55 -5.89 -21.47
N GLY A 44 3.73 -6.48 -21.71
CA GLY A 44 4.59 -6.99 -20.64
C GLY A 44 5.19 -5.88 -19.76
N ALA A 45 5.58 -4.76 -20.35
CA ALA A 45 6.10 -3.61 -19.59
C ALA A 45 4.99 -2.94 -18.77
N ILE A 46 3.77 -2.82 -19.32
CA ILE A 46 2.60 -2.30 -18.59
C ILE A 46 2.29 -3.17 -17.36
N LEU A 47 2.27 -4.49 -17.52
CA LEU A 47 2.06 -5.42 -16.40
C LEU A 47 3.12 -5.26 -15.30
N LEU A 48 4.38 -5.05 -15.69
CA LEU A 48 5.47 -4.83 -14.74
C LEU A 48 5.29 -3.51 -13.98
N VAL A 49 4.91 -2.43 -14.67
CA VAL A 49 4.60 -1.14 -14.03
C VAL A 49 3.45 -1.29 -13.03
N ILE A 50 2.37 -1.99 -13.41
CA ILE A 50 1.24 -2.25 -12.51
C ILE A 50 1.71 -3.01 -11.26
N ALA A 51 2.51 -4.07 -11.44
CA ALA A 51 3.00 -4.89 -10.33
C ALA A 51 3.87 -4.07 -9.35
N ILE A 52 4.82 -3.28 -9.86
CA ILE A 52 5.67 -2.42 -9.01
C ILE A 52 4.82 -1.39 -8.28
N THR A 53 3.93 -0.72 -9.00
CA THR A 53 3.08 0.32 -8.41
C THR A 53 2.15 -0.26 -7.34
N ALA A 54 1.63 -1.48 -7.53
CA ALA A 54 0.79 -2.16 -6.54
C ALA A 54 1.55 -2.44 -5.23
N VAL A 55 2.81 -2.89 -5.32
CA VAL A 55 3.66 -3.11 -4.13
C VAL A 55 3.94 -1.79 -3.40
N LEU A 56 4.28 -0.73 -4.14
CA LEU A 56 4.50 0.58 -3.55
C LEU A 56 3.21 1.14 -2.92
N GLN A 57 2.05 0.90 -3.54
CA GLN A 57 0.75 1.34 -3.05
C GLN A 57 0.38 0.69 -1.71
N LEU A 58 0.70 -0.60 -1.56
CA LEU A 58 0.57 -1.32 -0.29
C LEU A 58 1.45 -0.66 0.78
N GLY A 59 2.70 -0.32 0.45
CA GLY A 59 3.60 0.38 1.37
C GLY A 59 3.09 1.76 1.82
N VAL A 60 2.55 2.55 0.88
CA VAL A 60 1.95 3.87 1.17
C VAL A 60 0.75 3.73 2.12
N HIS A 61 -0.15 2.77 1.88
CA HIS A 61 -1.27 2.53 2.79
C HIS A 61 -0.81 2.13 4.19
N LEU A 62 0.15 1.22 4.30
CA LEU A 62 0.70 0.84 5.61
C LEU A 62 1.34 2.04 6.33
N ARG A 63 2.10 2.89 5.62
CA ARG A 63 2.76 4.04 6.28
C ARG A 63 1.79 5.14 6.69
N PHE A 64 0.85 5.52 5.81
CA PHE A 64 0.00 6.71 5.99
C PHE A 64 -1.34 6.39 6.66
N PHE A 65 -1.98 5.27 6.34
CA PHE A 65 -3.27 4.90 6.95
C PHE A 65 -3.09 4.19 8.28
N LEU A 66 -2.14 3.26 8.35
CA LEU A 66 -1.88 2.50 9.58
C LEU A 66 -0.93 3.25 10.54
N HIS A 67 -0.49 4.46 10.15
CA HIS A 67 0.31 5.37 10.97
C HIS A 67 1.47 4.66 11.67
N LEU A 68 2.17 3.78 10.93
CA LEU A 68 3.36 3.12 11.44
C LEU A 68 4.41 4.18 11.79
N ASP A 69 4.57 4.41 13.10
CA ASP A 69 5.57 5.28 13.65
C ASP A 69 6.81 4.47 14.04
N MET A 70 7.99 4.97 13.66
CA MET A 70 9.29 4.35 13.96
C MET A 70 9.88 4.90 15.26
N SER A 71 9.07 5.56 16.09
CA SER A 71 9.43 5.91 17.46
C SER A 71 9.82 4.67 18.27
N GLN A 72 10.77 4.84 19.19
CA GLN A 72 11.29 3.77 20.05
C GLN A 72 10.19 3.06 20.85
N GLU A 73 9.10 3.76 21.17
CA GLU A 73 7.96 3.21 21.91
C GLU A 73 7.02 2.38 21.01
N GLN A 74 6.85 2.76 19.75
CA GLN A 74 5.97 2.08 18.79
C GLN A 74 6.68 1.06 17.90
N ARG A 75 8.01 0.94 17.99
CA ARG A 75 8.81 0.02 17.17
C ARG A 75 8.33 -1.44 17.27
N TRP A 76 7.92 -1.91 18.45
CA TRP A 76 7.38 -3.26 18.62
C TRP A 76 6.03 -3.47 17.93
N ASN A 77 5.16 -2.45 17.95
CA ASN A 77 3.90 -2.47 17.23
C ASN A 77 4.15 -2.49 15.71
N THR A 78 5.07 -1.63 15.25
CA THR A 78 5.52 -1.55 13.86
C THR A 78 6.07 -2.88 13.35
N ILE A 79 6.93 -3.55 14.14
CA ILE A 79 7.47 -4.87 13.79
C ILE A 79 6.36 -5.93 13.74
N SER A 80 5.42 -5.91 14.67
CA SER A 80 4.30 -6.87 14.71
C SER A 80 3.38 -6.74 13.49
N VAL A 81 3.07 -5.52 13.09
CA VAL A 81 2.29 -5.23 11.88
C VAL A 81 3.05 -5.67 10.63
N LEU A 82 4.34 -5.34 10.53
CA LEU A 82 5.16 -5.72 9.38
C LEU A 82 5.25 -7.25 9.25
N PHE A 83 5.39 -7.96 10.37
CA PHE A 83 5.36 -9.41 10.42
C PHE A 83 4.00 -9.96 9.95
N SER A 84 2.89 -9.39 10.43
CA SER A 84 1.54 -9.79 10.00
C SER A 84 1.33 -9.62 8.48
N VAL A 85 1.74 -8.49 7.92
CA VAL A 85 1.68 -8.23 6.47
C VAL A 85 2.55 -9.22 5.69
N PHE A 86 3.75 -9.50 6.18
CA PHE A 86 4.63 -10.49 5.56
C PHE A 86 4.00 -11.89 5.57
N THR A 87 3.45 -12.33 6.70
CA THR A 87 2.73 -13.60 6.79
C THR A 87 1.52 -13.64 5.87
N MET A 88 0.76 -12.53 5.77
CA MET A 88 -0.36 -12.40 4.83
C MET A 88 0.11 -12.57 3.39
N PHE A 89 1.23 -11.96 3.01
CA PHE A 89 1.79 -12.08 1.67
C PHE A 89 2.19 -13.53 1.34
N VAL A 90 2.84 -14.22 2.29
CA VAL A 90 3.21 -15.63 2.14
C VAL A 90 1.96 -16.52 2.04
N MET A 91 0.93 -16.28 2.86
CA MET A 91 -0.31 -17.04 2.79
C MET A 91 -1.02 -16.83 1.45
N VAL A 92 -1.23 -15.59 1.01
CA VAL A 92 -1.89 -15.30 -0.27
C VAL A 92 -1.09 -15.85 -1.44
N GLY A 93 0.22 -15.59 -1.49
CA GLY A 93 1.11 -16.11 -2.53
C GLY A 93 1.14 -17.64 -2.55
N GLY A 94 1.22 -18.27 -1.37
CA GLY A 94 1.18 -19.72 -1.22
C GLY A 94 -0.16 -20.31 -1.67
N THR A 95 -1.29 -19.67 -1.33
CA THR A 95 -2.62 -20.08 -1.79
C THR A 95 -2.76 -19.96 -3.31
N LEU A 96 -2.30 -18.86 -3.91
CA LEU A 96 -2.28 -18.71 -5.37
C LEU A 96 -1.42 -19.79 -6.03
N TRP A 97 -0.24 -20.07 -5.48
CA TRP A 97 0.64 -21.13 -5.96
C TRP A 97 -0.02 -22.51 -5.88
N LEU A 98 -0.67 -22.80 -4.75
CA LEU A 98 -1.38 -24.06 -4.56
C LEU A 98 -2.53 -24.20 -5.56
N PHE A 99 -3.35 -23.17 -5.75
CA PHE A 99 -4.43 -23.20 -6.75
C PHE A 99 -3.89 -23.35 -8.17
N TYR A 100 -2.81 -22.66 -8.52
CA TYR A 100 -2.16 -22.82 -9.82
C TYR A 100 -1.64 -24.26 -10.01
N SER A 101 -1.00 -24.82 -8.99
CA SER A 101 -0.48 -26.20 -9.01
C SER A 101 -1.59 -27.23 -9.12
N LEU A 102 -2.71 -27.02 -8.41
CA LEU A 102 -3.90 -27.88 -8.47
C LEU A 102 -4.59 -27.76 -9.82
N TYR A 103 -4.76 -26.56 -10.34
CA TYR A 103 -5.32 -26.31 -11.67
C TYR A 103 -4.46 -27.00 -12.73
N ALA A 104 -3.15 -26.76 -12.74
CA ALA A 104 -2.20 -27.42 -13.63
C ALA A 104 -2.32 -28.94 -13.55
N ARG A 105 -2.35 -29.52 -12.34
CA ARG A 105 -2.48 -30.97 -12.14
C ARG A 105 -3.83 -31.52 -12.62
N HIS A 106 -4.94 -30.84 -12.34
CA HIS A 106 -6.28 -31.31 -12.71
C HIS A 106 -6.51 -31.25 -14.21
N MET A 107 -6.02 -30.20 -14.89
CA MET A 107 -6.04 -30.13 -16.35
C MET A 107 -5.24 -31.26 -16.99
N MET A 108 -4.09 -31.64 -16.40
CA MET A 108 -3.21 -32.69 -16.89
C MET A 108 -3.72 -34.13 -16.63
N ILE A 109 -4.71 -34.32 -15.74
CA ILE A 109 -5.34 -35.62 -15.40
C ILE A 109 -6.67 -35.82 -16.17
N GLY A 110 -7.15 -34.80 -16.88
CA GLY A 110 -8.41 -34.81 -17.63
C GLY A 110 -8.35 -35.36 -19.06
N TYR A 111 -7.27 -36.05 -19.45
CA TYR A 111 -7.15 -36.79 -20.71
C TYR A 111 -6.76 -38.23 -20.45
#